data_AF-B1ZF30-F1
#
_entry.id   AF-B1ZF30-F1
#
_cell.length_a   1.000
_cell.length_b   1.000
_cell.length_c   1.000
_cell.angle_alpha   90.00
_cell.angle_beta   90.00
_cell.angle_gamma   90.00
#
_symmetry.space_group_name_H-M   'P 1'
#
loop_
_entity.id
_entity.type
_entity.pdbx_description
1 polymer ?
#
loop_
_entity_poly.entity_id
_entity_poly.type
_entity_poly.pdbx_seq_one_letter_code
_entity_poly.pdbx_strand_id
1 'polypeptide(L)'
;MKYPPIDFGVSWRYAGTHRRYGHDLPLWLCMEAPQAFRDAYSRGRGAMVGAGYSWTDKGHAEPQMLACWWNTGVSFDAAALQAEVNRVLAEAAAEREAKARQEQERHERDVAQAEISAPPIRTALRTLIAERPWALGRALTEVRDLAALEAWTSWGLQSAQRYLDNTEGNVRRAEERLGRPAPAAWFARAADEAVRVAALEACQSLSARDEDWAADRNDIGWSQATTWTGHVLSERESLDQGEASHALALLHGHRRQLSDEACLALFGEVPARRRRAAPEQPGFGF
;
A
#
# COMPACT_ATOMS: atom_id res chain seq x y z
N MET A 1 12.52 -35.75 39.92
CA MET A 1 12.43 -34.36 39.41
C MET A 1 10.95 -34.08 39.17
N LYS A 2 10.38 -33.01 39.72
CA LYS A 2 8.97 -32.65 39.44
C LYS A 2 8.95 -31.74 38.21
N TYR A 3 8.24 -32.17 37.17
CA TYR A 3 7.90 -31.37 35.99
C TYR A 3 6.74 -30.42 36.32
N PRO A 4 6.48 -29.38 35.51
CA PRO A 4 5.29 -28.55 35.66
C PRO A 4 4.01 -29.43 35.67
N PRO A 5 3.04 -29.15 36.57
CA PRO A 5 1.84 -29.98 36.74
C PRO A 5 0.89 -29.97 35.53
N ILE A 6 0.92 -28.89 34.75
CA ILE A 6 0.16 -28.67 33.51
C ILE A 6 1.15 -28.25 32.43
N ASP A 7 1.21 -29.01 31.34
CA ASP A 7 2.19 -28.78 30.28
C ASP A 7 1.71 -27.76 29.23
N PHE A 8 0.41 -27.47 29.15
CA PHE A 8 -0.23 -26.63 28.11
C PHE A 8 0.04 -27.13 26.68
N GLY A 9 0.28 -28.43 26.50
CA GLY A 9 0.61 -29.03 25.22
C GLY A 9 1.98 -28.63 24.67
N VAL A 10 2.87 -28.11 25.51
CA VAL A 10 4.21 -27.65 25.12
C VAL A 10 5.31 -28.30 25.95
N SER A 11 6.51 -28.35 25.39
CA SER A 11 7.69 -28.84 26.10
C SER A 11 8.27 -27.78 27.02
N TRP A 12 8.59 -28.19 28.25
CA TRP A 12 9.23 -27.34 29.26
C TRP A 12 10.71 -27.71 29.41
N ARG A 13 11.58 -26.72 29.28
CA ARG A 13 13.04 -26.88 29.45
C ARG A 13 13.43 -26.55 30.88
N TYR A 14 14.14 -27.46 31.54
CA TYR A 14 14.75 -27.16 32.83
C TYR A 14 15.89 -26.16 32.66
N ALA A 15 15.82 -25.02 33.35
CA ALA A 15 16.79 -23.94 33.24
C ALA A 15 17.77 -23.89 34.43
N GLY A 16 17.72 -24.87 35.33
CA GLY A 16 18.53 -24.92 36.55
C GLY A 16 17.84 -24.32 37.78
N THR A 17 18.61 -24.10 38.83
CA THR A 17 18.16 -23.47 40.07
C THR A 17 18.45 -21.98 40.03
N HIS A 18 17.43 -21.16 40.31
CA HIS A 18 17.53 -19.69 40.26
C HIS A 18 16.92 -19.07 41.51
N ARG A 19 17.43 -17.90 41.91
CA ARG A 19 16.93 -17.20 43.10
C ARG A 19 15.62 -16.46 42.81
N ARG A 20 14.58 -16.70 43.59
CA ARG A 20 13.28 -15.99 43.57
C ARG A 20 12.79 -15.77 45.00
N TYR A 21 12.42 -14.52 45.32
CA TYR A 21 11.99 -14.11 46.67
C TYR A 21 12.94 -14.57 47.79
N GLY A 22 14.26 -14.55 47.53
CA GLY A 22 15.26 -14.96 48.51
C GLY A 22 15.56 -16.46 48.56
N HIS A 23 14.80 -17.32 47.87
CA HIS A 23 14.96 -18.77 47.84
C HIS A 23 15.55 -19.26 46.51
N ASP A 24 16.35 -20.34 46.57
CA ASP A 24 16.88 -21.03 45.40
C ASP A 24 15.88 -22.09 44.93
N LEU A 25 15.24 -21.85 43.78
CA LEU A 25 14.14 -22.66 43.27
C LEU A 25 14.47 -23.25 41.89
N PRO A 26 14.12 -24.53 41.62
CA PRO A 26 14.18 -25.10 40.28
C PRO A 26 13.25 -24.34 39.31
N LEU A 27 13.80 -23.92 38.17
CA LEU A 27 13.10 -23.15 37.14
C LEU A 27 12.90 -23.98 35.87
N TRP A 28 11.68 -23.96 35.35
CA TRP A 28 11.33 -24.51 34.05
C TRP A 28 10.83 -23.40 33.14
N LEU A 29 11.29 -23.39 31.89
CA LEU A 29 10.96 -22.39 30.89
C LEU A 29 10.22 -23.01 29.71
N CYS A 30 9.23 -22.27 29.21
CA CYS A 30 8.57 -22.51 27.95
C CYS A 30 9.07 -21.45 26.96
N MET A 31 9.80 -21.90 25.93
CA MET A 31 10.43 -20.99 24.95
C MET A 31 9.38 -20.26 24.09
N GLU A 32 8.26 -20.92 23.80
CA GLU A 32 7.14 -20.36 23.04
C GLU A 32 5.86 -20.53 23.83
N ALA A 33 5.48 -19.49 24.59
CA ALA A 33 4.30 -19.54 25.44
C ALA A 33 3.02 -19.73 24.60
N PRO A 34 2.32 -20.88 24.70
CA PRO A 34 1.15 -21.15 23.90
C PRO A 34 0.00 -20.22 24.31
N GLN A 35 -0.95 -20.01 23.39
CA GLN A 35 -2.14 -19.20 23.69
C GLN A 35 -2.88 -19.70 24.94
N ALA A 36 -2.94 -21.03 25.14
CA ALA A 36 -3.55 -21.63 26.32
C ALA A 36 -2.89 -21.17 27.63
N PHE A 37 -1.55 -21.08 27.69
CA PHE A 37 -0.86 -20.56 28.86
C PHE A 37 -1.20 -19.08 29.09
N ARG A 38 -1.21 -18.27 28.03
CA ARG A 38 -1.53 -16.84 28.09
C ARG A 38 -2.96 -16.61 28.60
N ASP A 39 -3.93 -17.35 28.07
CA ASP A 39 -5.33 -17.29 28.46
C ASP A 39 -5.51 -17.72 29.92
N ALA A 40 -4.92 -18.86 30.30
CA ALA A 40 -4.98 -19.38 31.66
C ALA A 40 -4.32 -18.44 32.67
N TYR A 41 -3.16 -17.87 32.34
CA TYR A 41 -2.46 -16.94 33.21
C TYR A 41 -3.18 -15.59 33.32
N SER A 42 -3.81 -15.10 32.24
CA SER A 42 -4.55 -13.84 32.24
C SER A 42 -5.82 -13.93 33.09
N ARG A 43 -6.59 -15.01 32.93
CA ARG A 43 -7.91 -15.18 33.57
C ARG A 43 -7.85 -15.90 34.93
N GLY A 44 -6.92 -16.83 35.09
CA GLY A 44 -6.71 -17.66 36.28
C GLY A 44 -5.43 -17.31 37.05
N ARG A 45 -4.97 -16.06 36.99
CA ARG A 45 -3.64 -15.64 37.49
C ARG A 45 -3.36 -16.10 38.92
N GLY A 46 -4.32 -15.98 39.82
CA GLY A 46 -4.16 -16.35 41.23
C GLY A 46 -3.81 -17.83 41.41
N ALA A 47 -4.59 -18.72 40.78
CA ALA A 47 -4.36 -20.16 40.81
C ALA A 47 -3.04 -20.54 40.13
N MET A 48 -2.75 -19.95 38.97
CA MET A 48 -1.51 -20.17 38.22
C MET A 48 -0.27 -19.76 39.03
N VAL A 49 -0.27 -18.55 39.61
CA VAL A 49 0.84 -18.05 40.44
C VAL A 49 1.00 -18.88 41.71
N GLY A 50 -0.11 -19.26 42.36
CA GLY A 50 -0.10 -20.15 43.53
C GLY A 50 0.54 -21.51 43.23
N ALA A 51 0.34 -22.03 42.02
CA ALA A 51 0.96 -23.27 41.55
C ALA A 51 2.40 -23.11 41.03
N GLY A 52 2.94 -21.88 41.01
CA GLY A 52 4.31 -21.59 40.60
C GLY A 52 4.47 -21.09 39.15
N TYR A 53 3.39 -20.98 38.37
CA TYR A 53 3.44 -20.43 37.02
C TYR A 53 3.60 -18.90 37.04
N SER A 54 4.44 -18.37 36.16
CA SER A 54 4.65 -16.92 36.00
C SER A 54 5.34 -16.60 34.69
N TRP A 55 5.82 -15.36 34.55
CA TRP A 55 6.73 -14.94 33.50
C TRP A 55 8.08 -14.56 34.13
N THR A 56 9.18 -14.82 33.43
CA THR A 56 10.54 -14.52 33.90
C THR A 56 11.45 -14.13 32.75
N ASP A 57 12.44 -13.30 33.04
CA ASP A 57 13.59 -12.96 32.20
C ASP A 57 14.83 -13.82 32.51
N LYS A 58 14.72 -14.72 33.50
CA LYS A 58 15.81 -15.59 33.98
C LYS A 58 15.92 -16.89 33.21
N GLY A 59 17.14 -17.43 33.12
CA GLY A 59 17.39 -18.80 32.63
C GLY A 59 17.49 -18.91 31.10
N HIS A 60 17.56 -17.79 30.39
CA HIS A 60 17.83 -17.71 28.96
C HIS A 60 18.65 -16.44 28.64
N ALA A 61 19.19 -16.34 27.43
CA ALA A 61 20.14 -15.29 27.03
C ALA A 61 19.49 -14.03 26.42
N GLU A 62 18.22 -14.13 26.02
CA GLU A 62 17.51 -13.08 25.29
C GLU A 62 16.75 -12.12 26.24
N PRO A 63 16.61 -10.82 25.92
CA PRO A 63 15.90 -9.86 26.74
C PRO A 63 14.38 -9.93 26.53
N GLN A 64 13.76 -11.08 26.79
CA GLN A 64 12.32 -11.28 26.68
C GLN A 64 11.74 -11.99 27.90
N MET A 65 10.44 -11.83 28.15
CA MET A 65 9.76 -12.55 29.23
C MET A 65 9.26 -13.89 28.70
N LEU A 66 9.75 -15.00 29.27
CA LEU A 66 9.28 -16.34 28.95
C LEU A 66 8.28 -16.85 29.98
N ALA A 67 7.31 -17.64 29.51
CA ALA A 67 6.44 -18.39 30.39
C ALA A 67 7.29 -19.37 31.20
N CYS A 68 7.08 -19.40 32.51
CA CYS A 68 7.89 -20.20 33.42
C CYS A 68 7.07 -20.88 34.49
N TRP A 69 7.63 -21.94 35.04
CA TRP A 69 7.12 -22.61 36.23
C TRP A 69 8.25 -22.77 37.25
N TRP A 70 7.99 -22.29 38.45
CA TRP A 70 8.89 -22.39 39.60
C TRP A 70 8.42 -23.52 40.50
N ASN A 71 9.29 -24.48 40.76
CA ASN A 71 9.01 -25.51 41.76
C ASN A 71 9.20 -24.92 43.17
N THR A 72 8.15 -24.32 43.72
CA THR A 72 8.16 -23.66 45.04
C THR A 72 8.14 -24.65 46.21
N GLY A 73 7.92 -25.94 45.96
CA GLY A 73 7.73 -26.96 46.99
C GLY A 73 6.39 -26.86 47.74
N VAL A 74 5.57 -25.84 47.45
CA VAL A 74 4.23 -25.67 48.03
C VAL A 74 3.31 -26.76 47.49
N SER A 75 2.55 -27.40 48.38
CA SER A 75 1.50 -28.33 48.00
C SER A 75 0.27 -27.56 47.53
N PHE A 76 -0.24 -27.93 46.36
CA PHE A 76 -1.50 -27.44 45.82
C PHE A 76 -2.27 -28.64 45.23
N ASP A 77 -3.57 -28.48 45.08
CA ASP A 77 -4.41 -29.46 44.42
C ASP A 77 -4.26 -29.31 42.89
N ALA A 78 -3.48 -30.22 42.29
CA ALA A 78 -3.24 -30.22 40.85
C ALA A 78 -4.52 -30.51 40.04
N ALA A 79 -5.46 -31.28 40.58
CA ALA A 79 -6.73 -31.55 39.91
C ALA A 79 -7.61 -30.30 39.93
N ALA A 80 -7.67 -29.58 41.06
CA ALA A 80 -8.38 -28.30 41.14
C ALA A 80 -7.75 -27.23 40.22
N LEU A 81 -6.42 -27.16 40.15
CA LEU A 81 -5.73 -26.27 39.21
C LEU A 81 -6.06 -26.63 37.76
N GLN A 82 -6.02 -27.91 37.40
CA GLN A 82 -6.36 -28.36 36.04
C GLN A 82 -7.82 -28.05 35.69
N ALA A 83 -8.75 -28.24 36.63
CA ALA A 83 -10.16 -27.90 36.45
C ALA A 83 -10.34 -26.39 36.21
N GLU A 84 -9.66 -25.55 36.99
CA GLU A 84 -9.69 -24.10 36.84
C GLU A 84 -9.08 -23.65 35.50
N VAL A 85 -7.94 -24.22 35.11
CA VAL A 85 -7.32 -23.96 33.80
C VAL A 85 -8.27 -24.36 32.67
N ASN A 86 -8.88 -25.55 32.74
CA ASN A 86 -9.83 -25.99 31.71
C ASN A 86 -11.04 -25.07 31.60
N ARG A 87 -11.58 -24.60 32.74
CA ARG A 87 -12.70 -23.65 32.79
C ARG A 87 -12.34 -22.33 32.08
N VAL A 88 -11.22 -21.71 32.44
CA VAL A 88 -10.84 -20.41 31.84
C VAL A 88 -10.46 -20.54 30.36
N LEU A 89 -9.91 -21.68 29.94
CA LEU A 89 -9.65 -21.96 28.53
C LEU A 89 -10.94 -22.09 27.71
N ALA A 90 -11.94 -22.79 28.26
CA ALA A 90 -13.26 -22.90 27.63
C ALA A 90 -13.92 -21.52 27.50
N GLU A 91 -13.84 -20.68 28.53
CA GLU A 91 -14.35 -19.30 28.49
C GLU A 91 -13.62 -18.43 27.45
N ALA A 92 -12.29 -18.53 27.39
CA ALA A 92 -11.49 -17.79 26.41
C ALA A 92 -11.76 -18.23 24.96
N ALA A 93 -11.98 -19.52 24.74
CA ALA A 93 -12.39 -20.05 23.44
C ALA A 93 -13.78 -19.54 23.04
N ALA A 94 -14.76 -19.63 23.94
CA ALA A 94 -16.13 -19.16 23.70
C ALA A 94 -16.18 -17.65 23.40
N GLU A 95 -15.40 -16.84 24.10
CA GLU A 95 -15.32 -15.39 23.85
C GLU A 95 -14.69 -15.07 22.49
N ARG A 96 -13.62 -15.78 22.11
CA ARG A 96 -13.01 -15.60 20.77
C ARG A 96 -13.97 -15.98 19.66
N GLU A 97 -14.70 -17.08 19.83
CA GLU A 97 -15.72 -17.50 18.87
C GLU A 97 -16.86 -16.47 18.78
N ALA A 98 -17.33 -15.94 19.91
CA ALA A 98 -18.33 -14.89 19.93
C ALA A 98 -17.85 -13.59 19.27
N LYS A 99 -16.61 -13.17 19.52
CA LYS A 99 -15.98 -12.00 18.88
C LYS A 99 -15.83 -12.21 17.37
N ALA A 100 -15.36 -13.38 16.95
CA ALA A 100 -15.23 -13.72 15.53
C ALA A 100 -16.58 -13.67 14.82
N ARG A 101 -17.65 -14.21 15.43
CA ARG A 101 -19.02 -14.10 14.90
C ARG A 101 -19.48 -12.64 14.80
N GLN A 102 -19.26 -11.84 15.84
CA GLN A 102 -19.65 -10.43 15.84
C GLN A 102 -18.89 -9.61 14.77
N GLU A 103 -17.60 -9.87 14.60
CA GLU A 103 -16.77 -9.24 13.57
C GLU A 103 -17.23 -9.64 12.17
N GLN A 104 -17.54 -10.91 11.96
CA GLN A 104 -18.09 -11.42 10.70
C GLN A 104 -19.44 -10.77 10.39
N GLU A 105 -20.38 -10.74 11.33
CA GLU A 105 -21.68 -10.07 11.14
C GLU A 105 -21.53 -8.57 10.86
N ARG A 106 -20.58 -7.91 11.54
CA ARG A 106 -20.27 -6.49 11.28
C ARG A 106 -19.71 -6.30 9.87
N HIS A 107 -18.82 -7.18 9.43
CA HIS A 107 -18.25 -7.15 8.09
C HIS A 107 -19.34 -7.36 7.02
N GLU A 108 -20.20 -8.36 7.19
CA GLU A 108 -21.32 -8.64 6.28
C GLU A 108 -22.29 -7.45 6.17
N ARG A 109 -22.65 -6.83 7.30
CA ARG A 109 -23.49 -5.62 7.29
C ARG A 109 -22.80 -4.45 6.59
N ASP A 110 -21.50 -4.26 6.80
CA ASP A 110 -20.74 -3.19 6.17
C ASP A 110 -20.65 -3.39 4.65
N VAL A 111 -20.41 -4.62 4.20
CA VAL A 111 -20.44 -4.99 2.78
C VAL A 111 -21.83 -4.75 2.19
N ALA A 112 -22.89 -5.27 2.81
CA ALA A 112 -24.26 -5.10 2.33
C ALA A 112 -24.65 -3.61 2.24
N GLN A 113 -24.24 -2.80 3.22
CA GLN A 113 -24.51 -1.36 3.21
C GLN A 113 -23.74 -0.64 2.11
N ALA A 114 -22.48 -1.01 1.87
CA ALA A 114 -21.66 -0.41 0.81
C ALA A 114 -22.17 -0.81 -0.58
N GLU A 115 -22.64 -2.04 -0.77
CA GLU A 115 -23.19 -2.53 -2.04
C GLU A 115 -24.38 -1.70 -2.55
N ILE A 116 -25.16 -1.07 -1.67
CA ILE A 116 -26.26 -0.18 -2.07
C ILE A 116 -25.74 0.99 -2.92
N SER A 117 -24.56 1.53 -2.60
CA SER A 117 -23.99 2.72 -3.26
C SER A 117 -22.83 2.40 -4.22
N ALA A 118 -22.27 1.19 -4.15
CA ALA A 118 -21.09 0.81 -4.92
C ALA A 118 -21.28 0.79 -6.47
N PRO A 119 -22.41 0.32 -7.05
CA PRO A 119 -22.52 0.14 -8.50
C PRO A 119 -22.17 1.38 -9.35
N PRO A 120 -22.74 2.58 -9.12
CA PRO A 120 -22.37 3.75 -9.92
C PRO A 120 -20.90 4.15 -9.75
N ILE A 121 -20.35 4.05 -8.55
CA ILE A 121 -18.95 4.38 -8.27
C ILE A 121 -18.00 3.37 -8.93
N ARG A 122 -18.34 2.08 -8.93
CA ARG A 122 -17.60 1.03 -9.65
C ARG A 122 -17.58 1.28 -11.15
N THR A 123 -18.72 1.64 -11.73
CA THR A 123 -18.81 1.97 -13.15
C THR A 123 -17.93 3.19 -13.47
N ALA A 124 -18.05 4.27 -12.70
CA ALA A 124 -17.23 5.46 -12.89
C ALA A 124 -15.72 5.16 -12.76
N LEU A 125 -15.32 4.35 -11.77
CA LEU A 125 -13.93 3.97 -11.58
C LEU A 125 -13.40 3.11 -12.74
N ARG A 126 -14.21 2.18 -13.25
CA ARG A 126 -13.85 1.34 -14.41
C ARG A 126 -13.73 2.16 -15.69
N THR A 127 -14.66 3.08 -15.93
CA THR A 127 -14.59 4.04 -17.04
C THR A 127 -13.32 4.87 -16.93
N LEU A 128 -13.00 5.39 -15.74
CA LEU A 128 -11.77 6.15 -15.53
C LEU A 128 -10.51 5.33 -15.83
N ILE A 129 -10.44 4.08 -15.38
CA ILE A 129 -9.30 3.18 -15.65
C ILE A 129 -9.15 2.91 -17.16
N ALA A 130 -10.27 2.77 -17.88
CA ALA A 130 -10.28 2.45 -19.30
C ALA A 130 -9.93 3.65 -20.18
N GLU A 131 -10.52 4.82 -19.89
CA GLU A 131 -10.44 5.98 -20.76
C GLU A 131 -9.28 6.92 -20.39
N ARG A 132 -9.00 7.09 -19.09
CA ARG A 132 -8.02 8.07 -18.60
C ARG A 132 -7.15 7.51 -17.46
N PRO A 133 -6.45 6.38 -17.67
CA PRO A 133 -5.58 5.79 -16.64
C PRO A 133 -4.47 6.75 -16.18
N TRP A 134 -4.03 7.65 -17.07
CA TRP A 134 -3.03 8.69 -16.78
C TRP A 134 -3.40 9.60 -15.61
N ALA A 135 -4.69 9.85 -15.39
CA ALA A 135 -5.14 10.79 -14.35
C ALA A 135 -4.96 10.23 -12.93
N LEU A 136 -4.82 8.90 -12.81
CA LEU A 136 -4.57 8.18 -11.56
C LEU A 136 -3.08 8.13 -11.18
N GLY A 137 -2.17 8.24 -12.16
CA GLY A 137 -0.72 8.16 -11.94
C GLY A 137 -0.32 6.95 -11.11
N ARG A 138 0.44 7.18 -10.02
CA ARG A 138 0.92 6.11 -9.11
C ARG A 138 -0.20 5.32 -8.41
N ALA A 139 -1.41 5.88 -8.31
CA ALA A 139 -2.53 5.19 -7.65
C ALA A 139 -3.19 4.14 -8.55
N LEU A 140 -2.83 4.04 -9.84
CA LEU A 140 -3.53 3.18 -10.79
C LEU A 140 -3.54 1.70 -10.36
N THR A 141 -2.42 1.18 -9.84
CA THR A 141 -2.34 -0.22 -9.39
C THR A 141 -3.33 -0.48 -8.25
N GLU A 142 -3.30 0.35 -7.21
CA GLU A 142 -4.23 0.23 -6.07
C GLU A 142 -5.69 0.39 -6.49
N VAL A 143 -5.95 1.26 -7.46
CA VAL A 143 -7.30 1.48 -8.02
C VAL A 143 -7.79 0.28 -8.82
N ARG A 144 -6.91 -0.38 -9.58
CA ARG A 144 -7.24 -1.63 -10.29
C ARG A 144 -7.53 -2.75 -9.31
N ASP A 145 -6.72 -2.90 -8.27
CA ASP A 145 -6.94 -3.90 -7.22
C ASP A 145 -8.29 -3.67 -6.54
N LEU A 146 -8.59 -2.43 -6.15
CA LEU A 146 -9.87 -2.04 -5.58
C LEU A 146 -11.05 -2.33 -6.53
N ALA A 147 -10.92 -2.01 -7.82
CA ALA A 147 -11.96 -2.25 -8.83
C ALA A 147 -12.19 -3.74 -9.14
N ALA A 148 -11.19 -4.58 -8.87
CA ALA A 148 -11.23 -6.03 -9.04
C ALA A 148 -11.84 -6.77 -7.85
N LEU A 149 -11.93 -6.14 -6.67
CA LEU A 149 -12.57 -6.74 -5.50
C LEU A 149 -14.03 -7.10 -5.79
N GLU A 150 -14.42 -8.32 -5.41
CA GLU A 150 -15.79 -8.81 -5.57
C GLU A 150 -16.76 -7.94 -4.77
N ALA A 151 -16.47 -7.73 -3.49
CA ALA A 151 -17.26 -6.91 -2.57
C ALA A 151 -16.46 -5.71 -2.05
N TRP A 152 -17.15 -4.61 -1.77
CA TRP A 152 -16.56 -3.44 -1.11
C TRP A 152 -17.11 -3.31 0.30
N THR A 153 -16.24 -2.96 1.24
CA THR A 153 -16.61 -2.40 2.55
C THR A 153 -16.87 -0.90 2.42
N SER A 154 -17.35 -0.26 3.49
CA SER A 154 -17.47 1.20 3.51
C SER A 154 -16.12 1.90 3.26
N TRP A 155 -15.01 1.29 3.71
CA TRP A 155 -13.67 1.78 3.42
C TRP A 155 -13.31 1.69 1.93
N GLY A 156 -13.66 0.59 1.27
CA GLY A 156 -13.45 0.43 -0.18
C GLY A 156 -14.25 1.47 -0.98
N LEU A 157 -15.50 1.70 -0.59
CA LEU A 157 -16.36 2.72 -1.19
C LEU A 157 -15.79 4.14 -1.04
N GLN A 158 -15.36 4.51 0.17
CA GLN A 158 -14.74 5.83 0.44
C GLN A 158 -13.44 6.01 -0.32
N SER A 159 -12.62 4.95 -0.41
CA SER A 159 -11.37 4.97 -1.16
C SER A 159 -11.61 5.19 -2.64
N ALA A 160 -12.59 4.49 -3.23
CA ALA A 160 -12.98 4.67 -4.62
C ALA A 160 -13.46 6.10 -4.91
N GLN A 161 -14.32 6.65 -4.05
CA GLN A 161 -14.79 8.04 -4.20
C GLN A 161 -13.62 9.03 -4.16
N ARG A 162 -12.70 8.86 -3.20
CA ARG A 162 -11.51 9.70 -3.09
C ARG A 162 -10.64 9.64 -4.35
N TYR A 163 -10.52 8.49 -5.00
CA TYR A 163 -9.78 8.38 -6.27
C TYR A 163 -10.47 9.14 -7.40
N LEU A 164 -11.80 9.06 -7.51
CA LEU A 164 -12.57 9.84 -8.48
C LEU A 164 -12.39 11.35 -8.24
N ASP A 165 -12.57 11.80 -6.99
CA ASP A 165 -12.45 13.22 -6.61
C ASP A 165 -11.04 13.76 -6.86
N ASN A 166 -10.01 12.99 -6.50
CA ASN A 166 -8.61 13.37 -6.73
C ASN A 166 -8.32 13.51 -8.22
N THR A 167 -8.86 12.60 -9.04
CA THR A 167 -8.70 12.61 -10.49
C THR A 167 -9.35 13.85 -11.09
N GLU A 168 -10.60 14.14 -10.72
CA GLU A 168 -11.27 15.37 -11.13
C GLU A 168 -10.48 16.61 -10.71
N GLY A 169 -9.95 16.62 -9.47
CA GLY A 169 -9.09 17.68 -8.97
C GLY A 169 -7.76 17.82 -9.74
N ASN A 170 -7.19 16.73 -10.26
CA ASN A 170 -5.99 16.76 -11.10
C ASN A 170 -6.30 17.39 -12.47
N VAL A 171 -7.38 16.94 -13.12
CA VAL A 171 -7.83 17.47 -14.40
C VAL A 171 -8.18 18.96 -14.28
N ARG A 172 -8.96 19.35 -13.27
CA ARG A 172 -9.33 20.75 -13.03
C ARG A 172 -8.11 21.64 -12.85
N ARG A 173 -7.10 21.22 -12.07
CA ARG A 173 -5.85 22.00 -11.91
C ARG A 173 -5.04 22.11 -13.19
N ALA A 174 -5.07 21.09 -14.04
CA ALA A 174 -4.45 21.15 -15.36
C ALA A 174 -5.17 22.14 -16.28
N GLU A 175 -6.51 22.12 -16.30
CA GLU A 175 -7.35 23.09 -17.02
C GLU A 175 -7.13 24.53 -16.51
N GLU A 176 -7.14 24.74 -15.20
CA GLU A 176 -6.83 26.04 -14.59
C GLU A 176 -5.45 26.56 -14.99
N ARG A 177 -4.47 25.68 -15.20
CA ARG A 177 -3.14 26.07 -15.67
C ARG A 177 -3.17 26.53 -17.12
N LEU A 178 -3.95 25.87 -17.97
CA LEU A 178 -4.16 26.25 -19.37
C LEU A 178 -4.92 27.57 -19.50
N GLY A 179 -5.84 27.86 -18.57
CA GLY A 179 -6.56 29.13 -18.51
C GLY A 179 -5.72 30.34 -18.04
N ARG A 180 -4.47 30.14 -17.63
CA ARG A 180 -3.56 31.25 -17.27
C ARG A 180 -3.07 31.98 -18.52
N PRO A 181 -2.62 33.25 -18.38
CA PRO A 181 -1.99 33.97 -19.49
C PRO A 181 -0.95 33.12 -20.20
N ALA A 182 -1.10 33.04 -21.53
CA ALA A 182 -0.28 32.18 -22.37
C ALA A 182 1.20 32.58 -22.33
N PRO A 183 2.15 31.62 -22.42
CA PRO A 183 3.57 31.92 -22.43
C PRO A 183 3.96 32.85 -23.59
N ALA A 184 4.33 34.09 -23.27
CA ALA A 184 4.63 35.13 -24.26
C ALA A 184 5.67 34.71 -25.32
N ALA A 185 6.66 33.90 -24.91
CA ALA A 185 7.71 33.39 -25.80
C ALA A 185 7.17 32.56 -26.98
N TRP A 186 6.00 31.92 -26.82
CA TRP A 186 5.42 31.02 -27.82
C TRP A 186 4.13 31.56 -28.45
N PHE A 187 3.55 32.61 -27.87
CA PHE A 187 2.22 33.09 -28.26
C PHE A 187 2.16 33.54 -29.73
N ALA A 188 3.17 34.27 -30.21
CA ALA A 188 3.25 34.68 -31.61
C ALA A 188 3.40 33.47 -32.56
N ARG A 189 4.18 32.46 -32.18
CA ARG A 189 4.37 31.24 -32.96
C ARG A 189 3.08 30.41 -33.04
N ALA A 190 2.30 30.36 -31.96
CA ALA A 190 1.02 29.68 -31.88
C ALA A 190 -0.11 30.31 -32.72
N ALA A 191 0.10 31.51 -33.27
CA ALA A 191 -0.87 32.16 -34.16
C ALA A 191 -1.03 31.40 -35.51
N ASP A 192 0.01 30.67 -35.92
CA ASP A 192 0.01 29.86 -37.13
C ASP A 192 -0.79 28.56 -36.92
N GLU A 193 -1.79 28.32 -37.75
CA GLU A 193 -2.65 27.14 -37.65
C GLU A 193 -1.89 25.83 -37.84
N ALA A 194 -0.92 25.79 -38.76
CA ALA A 194 -0.12 24.59 -38.98
C ALA A 194 0.70 24.23 -37.73
N VAL A 195 1.14 25.23 -36.97
CA VAL A 195 1.83 25.03 -35.69
C VAL A 195 0.87 24.49 -34.63
N ARG A 196 -0.38 24.96 -34.58
CA ARG A 196 -1.37 24.47 -33.61
C ARG A 196 -1.70 22.99 -33.86
N VAL A 197 -1.89 22.62 -35.12
CA VAL A 197 -2.12 21.21 -35.53
C VAL A 197 -0.91 20.35 -35.15
N ALA A 198 0.30 20.78 -35.53
CA ALA A 198 1.52 20.05 -35.18
C ALA A 198 1.73 19.93 -33.66
N ALA A 199 1.34 20.94 -32.88
CA ALA A 199 1.45 20.91 -31.42
C ALA A 199 0.49 19.88 -30.81
N LEU A 200 -0.76 19.80 -31.32
CA LEU A 200 -1.72 18.79 -30.89
C LEU A 200 -1.21 17.38 -31.21
N GLU A 201 -0.77 17.14 -32.44
CA GLU A 201 -0.21 15.85 -32.87
C GLU A 201 1.00 15.44 -32.02
N ALA A 202 1.88 16.39 -31.67
CA ALA A 202 3.02 16.14 -30.81
C ALA A 202 2.60 15.80 -29.36
N CYS A 203 1.59 16.49 -28.82
CA CYS A 203 1.01 16.17 -27.52
C CYS A 203 0.39 14.76 -27.51
N GLN A 204 -0.35 14.39 -28.55
CA GLN A 204 -0.91 13.04 -28.71
C GLN A 204 0.20 11.98 -28.84
N SER A 205 1.24 12.26 -29.62
CA SER A 205 2.38 11.35 -29.80
C SER A 205 3.13 11.09 -28.49
N LEU A 206 3.37 12.11 -27.66
CA LEU A 206 3.99 11.92 -26.34
C LEU A 206 3.06 11.16 -25.39
N SER A 207 1.78 11.50 -25.36
CA SER A 207 0.79 10.85 -24.49
C SER A 207 0.63 9.37 -24.81
N ALA A 208 0.71 8.98 -26.08
CA ALA A 208 0.67 7.58 -26.51
C ALA A 208 1.90 6.75 -26.08
N ARG A 209 3.03 7.39 -25.75
CA ARG A 209 4.26 6.73 -25.25
C ARG A 209 4.38 6.76 -23.73
N ASP A 210 3.52 7.53 -23.07
CA ASP A 210 3.50 7.70 -21.62
C ASP A 210 2.76 6.51 -20.97
N GLU A 211 3.38 5.34 -21.00
CA GLU A 211 2.78 4.08 -20.51
C GLU A 211 2.78 3.96 -18.99
N ASP A 212 3.74 4.60 -18.31
CA ASP A 212 3.87 4.59 -16.85
C ASP A 212 3.35 5.89 -16.21
N TRP A 213 2.93 6.86 -17.03
CA TRP A 213 2.40 8.15 -16.61
C TRP A 213 3.32 8.87 -15.61
N ALA A 214 4.63 8.78 -15.85
CA ALA A 214 5.71 9.28 -15.01
C ALA A 214 5.74 8.71 -13.57
N ALA A 215 5.23 7.49 -13.37
CA ALA A 215 5.30 6.82 -12.08
C ALA A 215 6.72 6.36 -11.74
N ASP A 216 7.42 5.77 -12.71
CA ASP A 216 8.64 4.98 -12.49
C ASP A 216 9.86 5.47 -13.31
N ARG A 217 9.66 5.87 -14.58
CA ARG A 217 10.70 6.29 -15.52
C ARG A 217 10.39 7.65 -16.13
N ASN A 218 11.31 8.59 -16.00
CA ASN A 218 11.15 9.97 -16.51
C ASN A 218 11.80 10.20 -17.89
N ASP A 219 12.16 9.15 -18.62
CA ASP A 219 12.91 9.27 -19.88
C ASP A 219 12.06 9.15 -21.16
N ILE A 220 10.80 8.69 -21.03
CA ILE A 220 9.85 8.52 -22.14
C ILE A 220 8.48 9.08 -21.71
N GLY A 221 7.80 9.77 -22.62
CA GLY A 221 6.48 10.35 -22.37
C GLY A 221 6.57 11.68 -21.62
N TRP A 222 5.59 11.96 -20.77
CA TRP A 222 5.55 13.18 -19.99
C TRP A 222 6.34 13.02 -18.69
N SER A 223 6.84 14.13 -18.15
CA SER A 223 7.36 14.14 -16.77
C SER A 223 6.22 14.27 -15.76
N GLN A 224 6.48 13.95 -14.49
CA GLN A 224 5.50 14.13 -13.40
C GLN A 224 4.95 15.57 -13.32
N ALA A 225 5.77 16.58 -13.63
CA ALA A 225 5.35 17.99 -13.59
C ALA A 225 4.40 18.36 -14.75
N THR A 226 4.43 17.60 -15.84
CA THR A 226 3.76 17.93 -17.10
C THR A 226 2.69 16.93 -17.52
N THR A 227 2.63 15.74 -16.92
CA THR A 227 1.75 14.63 -17.34
C THR A 227 0.28 15.05 -17.43
N TRP A 228 -0.30 15.61 -16.37
CA TRP A 228 -1.72 15.99 -16.40
C TRP A 228 -2.05 17.06 -17.44
N THR A 229 -1.23 18.12 -17.57
CA THR A 229 -1.49 19.17 -18.56
C THR A 229 -1.22 18.68 -19.99
N GLY A 230 -0.21 17.83 -20.17
CA GLY A 230 0.10 17.23 -21.46
C GLY A 230 -1.02 16.32 -21.97
N HIS A 231 -1.55 15.44 -21.11
CA HIS A 231 -2.68 14.57 -21.45
C HIS A 231 -3.97 15.37 -21.69
N VAL A 232 -4.29 16.37 -20.86
CA VAL A 232 -5.45 17.26 -21.10
C VAL A 232 -5.39 17.94 -22.48
N LEU A 233 -4.22 18.46 -22.86
CA LEU A 233 -4.02 19.03 -24.20
C LEU A 233 -4.16 17.99 -25.31
N SER A 234 -3.68 16.76 -25.09
CA SER A 234 -3.74 15.68 -26.08
C SER A 234 -5.16 15.19 -26.38
N GLU A 235 -6.07 15.35 -25.42
CA GLU A 235 -7.49 14.97 -25.54
C GLU A 235 -8.34 16.04 -26.23
N ARG A 236 -7.78 17.20 -26.57
CA ARG A 236 -8.49 18.25 -27.31
C ARG A 236 -8.74 17.83 -28.76
N GLU A 237 -9.86 18.27 -29.32
CA GLU A 237 -10.12 18.13 -30.77
C GLU A 237 -9.30 19.12 -31.61
N SER A 238 -9.07 20.32 -31.06
CA SER A 238 -8.23 21.37 -31.64
C SER A 238 -7.67 22.25 -30.53
N LEU A 239 -6.56 22.94 -30.80
CA LEU A 239 -5.97 23.90 -29.86
C LEU A 239 -6.25 25.32 -30.33
N ASP A 240 -6.64 26.20 -29.42
CA ASP A 240 -6.60 27.64 -29.65
C ASP A 240 -5.15 28.19 -29.56
N GLN A 241 -4.95 29.48 -29.82
CA GLN A 241 -3.63 30.10 -29.77
C GLN A 241 -3.00 30.07 -28.35
N GLY A 242 -3.81 30.22 -27.30
CA GLY A 242 -3.35 30.19 -25.92
C GLY A 242 -2.95 28.78 -25.49
N GLU A 243 -3.81 27.79 -25.77
CA GLU A 243 -3.55 26.37 -25.52
C GLU A 243 -2.33 25.89 -26.29
N ALA A 244 -2.20 26.23 -27.58
CA ALA A 244 -1.02 25.88 -28.38
C ALA A 244 0.26 26.55 -27.86
N SER A 245 0.17 27.77 -27.31
CA SER A 245 1.31 28.43 -26.67
C SER A 245 1.77 27.70 -25.39
N HIS A 246 0.84 27.21 -24.58
CA HIS A 246 1.16 26.32 -23.44
C HIS A 246 1.71 24.98 -23.91
N ALA A 247 1.14 24.39 -24.96
CA ALA A 247 1.61 23.14 -25.55
C ALA A 247 3.06 23.27 -26.04
N LEU A 248 3.39 24.32 -26.79
CA LEU A 248 4.76 24.60 -27.25
C LEU A 248 5.74 24.74 -26.07
N ALA A 249 5.34 25.41 -24.98
CA ALA A 249 6.18 25.54 -23.80
C ALA A 249 6.50 24.18 -23.15
N LEU A 250 5.49 23.30 -23.03
CA LEU A 250 5.67 21.95 -22.50
C LEU A 250 6.51 21.08 -23.45
N LEU A 251 6.13 21.03 -24.73
CA LEU A 251 6.79 20.24 -25.77
C LEU A 251 8.26 20.65 -25.93
N HIS A 252 8.60 21.92 -25.76
CA HIS A 252 9.99 22.36 -25.81
C HIS A 252 10.84 21.67 -24.73
N GLY A 253 10.30 21.42 -23.53
CA GLY A 253 10.98 20.63 -22.49
C GLY A 253 11.20 19.16 -22.89
N HIS A 254 10.32 18.63 -23.73
CA HIS A 254 10.31 17.22 -24.18
C HIS A 254 10.83 17.02 -25.61
N ARG A 255 11.33 18.08 -26.27
CA ARG A 255 11.65 18.09 -27.71
C ARG A 255 12.65 17.02 -28.16
N ARG A 256 13.48 16.49 -27.26
CA ARG A 256 14.39 15.39 -27.57
C ARG A 256 13.68 14.06 -27.88
N GLN A 257 12.45 13.90 -27.42
CA GLN A 257 11.60 12.74 -27.65
C GLN A 257 10.77 12.85 -28.96
N LEU A 258 10.66 14.06 -29.52
CA LEU A 258 9.91 14.33 -30.75
C LEU A 258 10.78 14.02 -31.98
N SER A 259 10.15 13.80 -33.14
CA SER A 259 10.87 13.64 -34.41
C SER A 259 11.49 14.97 -34.87
N ASP A 260 12.42 14.90 -35.84
CA ASP A 260 13.06 16.10 -36.39
C ASP A 260 12.05 16.96 -37.13
N GLU A 261 11.14 16.34 -37.88
CA GLU A 261 10.06 17.01 -38.60
C GLU A 261 9.15 17.77 -37.63
N ALA A 262 8.75 17.13 -36.53
CA ALA A 262 7.93 17.77 -35.50
C ALA A 262 8.68 18.96 -34.86
N CYS A 263 9.97 18.81 -34.55
CA CYS A 263 10.76 19.90 -33.98
C CYS A 263 10.90 21.08 -34.95
N LEU A 264 11.13 20.82 -36.24
CA LEU A 264 11.17 21.86 -37.26
C LEU A 264 9.82 22.57 -37.42
N ALA A 265 8.72 21.82 -37.45
CA ALA A 265 7.38 22.39 -37.54
C ALA A 265 7.05 23.28 -36.33
N LEU A 266 7.35 22.82 -35.12
CA LEU A 266 7.01 23.52 -33.88
C LEU A 266 7.94 24.70 -33.61
N PHE A 267 9.25 24.47 -33.68
CA PHE A 267 10.28 25.36 -33.15
C PHE A 267 11.19 25.97 -34.22
N GLY A 268 11.13 25.48 -35.46
CA GLY A 268 12.01 25.92 -36.55
C GLY A 268 13.44 25.36 -36.46
N GLU A 269 13.73 24.49 -35.49
CA GLU A 269 15.05 23.93 -35.27
C GLU A 269 15.00 22.47 -34.80
N VAL A 270 16.03 21.69 -35.13
CA VAL A 270 16.21 20.32 -34.63
C VAL A 270 17.06 20.35 -33.36
N PRO A 271 16.65 19.67 -32.27
CA PRO A 271 17.42 19.67 -31.04
C PRO A 271 18.74 18.90 -31.19
N ALA A 272 19.81 19.43 -30.57
CA ALA A 272 21.06 18.69 -30.43
C ALA A 272 20.84 17.43 -29.57
N ARG A 273 20.81 16.25 -30.20
CA ARG A 273 20.77 14.95 -29.52
C ARG A 273 22.21 14.48 -29.28
N ARG A 274 22.58 14.22 -28.03
CA ARG A 274 23.84 13.51 -27.74
C ARG A 274 23.74 12.16 -28.46
N ARG A 275 24.64 11.89 -29.42
CA ARG A 275 24.78 10.56 -30.01
C ARG A 275 24.96 9.58 -28.87
N ARG A 276 24.02 8.65 -28.70
CA ARG A 276 24.21 7.49 -27.84
C ARG A 276 25.42 6.76 -28.40
N ALA A 277 26.41 6.44 -27.56
CA ALA A 277 27.56 5.65 -28.00
C ALA A 277 27.02 4.39 -28.71
N ALA A 278 27.58 4.07 -29.88
CA ALA A 278 27.21 2.86 -30.60
C ALA A 278 27.34 1.68 -29.62
N PRO A 279 26.37 0.74 -29.59
CA PRO A 279 26.52 -0.45 -28.75
C PRO A 279 27.86 -1.09 -29.12
N GLU A 280 28.70 -1.33 -28.12
CA GLU A 280 29.94 -2.08 -28.30
C GLU A 280 29.56 -3.37 -29.03
N GLN A 281 30.13 -3.55 -30.22
CA GLN A 281 29.89 -4.79 -30.96
C GLN A 281 30.31 -5.94 -30.05
N PRO A 282 29.46 -6.98 -29.88
CA PRO A 282 29.85 -8.14 -29.11
C PRO A 282 31.13 -8.67 -29.74
N GLY A 283 32.23 -8.60 -28.99
CA GLY A 283 33.51 -9.12 -29.43
C GLY A 283 33.32 -10.60 -29.74
N PHE A 284 33.35 -10.96 -31.02
CA PHE A 284 33.52 -12.34 -31.43
C PHE A 284 34.92 -12.77 -31.02
N GLY A 285 35.04 -13.30 -29.80
CA GLY A 285 36.20 -14.05 -29.36
C GLY A 285 36.29 -15.31 -30.21
N PHE A 286 37.34 -15.38 -31.03
CA PHE A 286 37.79 -16.60 -31.69
C PHE A 286 38.53 -17.49 -30.70
#